data_AF-A0A8C5DL32-F1
#
_entry.id   AF-A0A8C5DL32-F1
#
_cell.length_a   1.000
_cell.length_b   1.000
_cell.length_c   1.000
_cell.angle_alpha   90.00
_cell.angle_beta   90.00
_cell.angle_gamma   90.00
#
_symmetry.space_group_name_H-M   'P 1'
#
loop_
_entity.id
_entity.type
_entity.pdbx_description
1 polymer ?
#
loop_
_entity_poly.entity_id
_entity_poly.type
_entity_poly.pdbx_seq_one_letter_code
_entity_poly.pdbx_strand_id
1 'polypeptide(L)'
;MTDLVSQAPRLPKAGETIHGHKFFIGFGGKGANQCVQAARLGVKTAMICKVGKDYFGDSHIRNFKDNGVHTGKVCFYRPKWTNPIAQKVEAGENAIVIVGGANMLLGPEELHRAVPVISRAKVLVCQLEISPNTSLEALRMAKQHKAKTIFNPAPAMTDLDPEFYRLSDVFCCNESEVMNVTHVNIYGIVTQPGCVVNAAPYWLMRVAGKRLSQSERAGRSAAGLVRFHVDVHVF
;
A
#
# COMPACT_ATOMS: atom_id res chain seq x y z
N MET A 1 7.54 -2.23 -8.68
CA MET A 1 8.30 -0.96 -8.71
C MET A 1 9.75 -1.32 -8.50
N THR A 2 10.64 -0.80 -9.33
CA THR A 2 12.07 -1.02 -9.16
C THR A 2 12.63 0.06 -8.23
N ASP A 3 13.31 -0.35 -7.18
CA ASP A 3 13.99 0.58 -6.28
C ASP A 3 15.42 0.79 -6.79
N LEU A 4 15.75 2.03 -7.15
CA LEU A 4 17.08 2.46 -7.55
C LEU A 4 17.69 3.22 -6.37
N VAL A 5 18.56 2.57 -5.60
CA VAL A 5 19.05 3.09 -4.33
C VAL A 5 20.50 3.52 -4.46
N SER A 6 20.76 4.80 -4.19
CA SER A 6 22.10 5.38 -4.09
C SER A 6 22.41 5.73 -2.64
N GLN A 7 23.53 5.26 -2.11
CA GLN A 7 24.01 5.63 -0.78
C GLN A 7 25.06 6.72 -0.90
N ALA A 8 24.88 7.79 -0.13
CA ALA A 8 25.67 9.00 -0.18
C ALA A 8 26.04 9.47 1.24
N PRO A 9 27.08 10.31 1.41
CA PRO A 9 27.44 10.84 2.73
C PRO A 9 26.39 11.80 3.31
N ARG A 10 25.58 12.42 2.45
CA ARG A 10 24.45 13.30 2.81
C ARG A 10 23.47 13.39 1.63
N LEU A 11 22.28 13.95 1.85
CA LEU A 11 21.37 14.30 0.76
C LEU A 11 21.94 15.47 -0.08
N PRO A 12 21.75 15.44 -1.42
CA PRO A 12 22.13 16.56 -2.27
C PRO A 12 21.20 17.75 -2.05
N LYS A 13 21.74 18.97 -2.15
CA LYS A 13 20.95 20.20 -2.21
C LYS A 13 20.47 20.46 -3.65
N ALA A 14 19.49 21.35 -3.81
CA ALA A 14 19.02 21.76 -5.13
C ALA A 14 20.18 22.29 -6.00
N GLY A 15 20.34 21.75 -7.21
CA GLY A 15 21.41 22.11 -8.15
C GLY A 15 22.77 21.45 -7.87
N GLU A 16 22.88 20.64 -6.82
CA GLU A 16 24.15 20.04 -6.43
C GLU A 16 24.37 18.65 -7.06
N THR A 17 25.63 18.33 -7.36
CA THR A 17 26.07 16.97 -7.70
C THR A 17 27.02 16.46 -6.62
N ILE A 18 26.78 15.26 -6.12
CA ILE A 18 27.63 14.61 -5.10
C ILE A 18 28.00 13.19 -5.55
N HIS A 19 29.13 12.69 -5.06
CA HIS A 19 29.53 11.30 -5.27
C HIS A 19 28.91 10.40 -4.20
N GLY A 20 28.22 9.35 -4.64
CA GLY A 20 27.80 8.25 -3.79
C GLY A 20 28.92 7.23 -3.57
N HIS A 21 28.71 6.30 -2.65
CA HIS A 21 29.66 5.22 -2.34
C HIS A 21 29.10 3.82 -2.61
N LYS A 22 27.78 3.67 -2.82
CA LYS A 22 27.15 2.40 -3.19
C LYS A 22 25.90 2.65 -4.03
N PHE A 23 25.65 1.75 -4.97
CA PHE A 23 24.42 1.68 -5.75
C PHE A 23 23.90 0.25 -5.80
N PHE A 24 22.60 0.05 -5.64
CA PHE A 24 21.97 -1.24 -5.85
C PHE A 24 20.54 -1.09 -6.36
N ILE A 25 20.08 -2.16 -7.02
CA ILE A 25 18.73 -2.26 -7.57
C ILE A 25 17.96 -3.27 -6.74
N GLY A 26 16.80 -2.87 -6.23
CA GLY A 26 15.90 -3.70 -5.44
C GLY A 26 14.55 -3.91 -6.11
N PHE A 27 13.83 -4.93 -5.65
CA PHE A 27 12.42 -5.11 -5.97
C PHE A 27 11.57 -4.48 -4.87
N GLY A 28 10.82 -3.45 -5.25
CA GLY A 28 9.91 -2.73 -4.36
C GLY A 28 8.47 -2.68 -4.88
N GLY A 29 7.73 -1.73 -4.31
CA GLY A 29 6.29 -1.57 -4.48
C GLY A 29 5.51 -2.31 -3.39
N LYS A 30 4.63 -1.60 -2.69
CA LYS A 30 3.92 -2.09 -1.50
C LYS A 30 3.15 -3.37 -1.78
N GLY A 31 2.38 -3.40 -2.87
CA GLY A 31 1.63 -4.60 -3.26
C GLY A 31 2.52 -5.80 -3.56
N ALA A 32 3.66 -5.57 -4.22
CA ALA A 32 4.63 -6.63 -4.49
C ALA A 32 5.26 -7.16 -3.20
N ASN A 33 5.68 -6.27 -2.30
CA ASN A 33 6.27 -6.63 -1.01
C ASN A 33 5.30 -7.44 -0.14
N GLN A 34 4.05 -7.00 -0.04
CA GLN A 34 2.99 -7.70 0.69
C GLN A 34 2.71 -9.08 0.09
N CYS A 35 2.61 -9.18 -1.23
CA CYS A 35 2.33 -10.44 -1.93
C CYS A 35 3.47 -11.46 -1.78
N VAL A 36 4.73 -11.00 -1.93
CA VAL A 36 5.93 -11.83 -1.75
C VAL A 36 6.05 -12.30 -0.30
N GLN A 37 5.80 -11.42 0.68
CA GLN A 37 5.87 -11.80 2.09
C GLN A 37 4.82 -12.87 2.43
N ALA A 38 3.59 -12.73 1.93
CA ALA A 38 2.55 -13.75 2.12
C ALA A 38 2.94 -15.08 1.46
N ALA A 39 3.53 -15.05 0.26
CA ALA A 39 4.01 -16.25 -0.42
C ALA A 39 5.12 -16.97 0.37
N ARG A 40 6.08 -16.22 0.92
CA ARG A 40 7.15 -16.74 1.79
C ARG A 40 6.63 -17.39 3.07
N LEU A 41 5.47 -16.97 3.56
CA LEU A 41 4.78 -17.60 4.69
C LEU A 41 3.95 -18.84 4.28
N GLY A 42 4.05 -19.30 3.04
CA GLY A 42 3.38 -20.50 2.54
C GLY A 42 1.95 -20.26 2.03
N VAL A 43 1.51 -19.01 1.92
CA VAL A 43 0.18 -18.69 1.38
C VAL A 43 0.21 -18.78 -0.14
N LYS A 44 -0.80 -19.40 -0.75
CA LYS A 44 -0.99 -19.37 -2.21
C LYS A 44 -1.40 -17.96 -2.63
N THR A 45 -0.52 -17.25 -3.33
CA THR A 45 -0.73 -15.87 -3.75
C THR A 45 -0.76 -15.73 -5.27
N ALA A 46 -1.45 -14.70 -5.74
CA ALA A 46 -1.43 -14.26 -7.12
C ALA A 46 -1.26 -12.75 -7.16
N MET A 47 -0.40 -12.27 -8.07
CA MET A 47 -0.19 -10.83 -8.27
C MET A 47 -1.04 -10.34 -9.44
N ILE A 48 -1.89 -9.35 -9.18
CA ILE A 48 -2.60 -8.59 -10.21
C ILE A 48 -1.90 -7.24 -10.31
N CYS A 49 -1.09 -7.06 -11.34
CA CYS A 49 -0.37 -5.81 -11.57
C CYS A 49 -0.06 -5.62 -13.06
N LYS A 50 0.41 -4.43 -13.40
CA LYS A 50 0.88 -4.09 -14.74
C LYS A 50 2.31 -3.61 -14.66
N VAL A 51 3.19 -4.20 -15.48
CA VAL A 51 4.61 -3.86 -15.56
C VAL A 51 4.96 -3.33 -16.94
N GLY A 52 6.07 -2.59 -17.03
CA GLY A 52 6.63 -2.18 -18.31
C GLY A 52 7.09 -3.39 -19.11
N LYS A 53 7.01 -3.34 -20.45
CA LYS A 53 7.65 -4.34 -21.30
C LYS A 53 9.12 -3.98 -21.51
N ASP A 54 9.88 -4.10 -20.44
CA ASP A 54 11.30 -3.78 -20.37
C ASP A 54 12.03 -4.77 -19.43
N TYR A 55 13.35 -4.60 -19.30
CA TYR A 55 14.18 -5.43 -18.42
C TYR A 55 13.68 -5.47 -16.98
N PHE A 56 13.16 -4.35 -16.45
CA PHE A 56 12.68 -4.28 -15.09
C PHE A 56 11.36 -5.05 -14.90
N GLY A 57 10.44 -4.95 -15.86
CA GLY A 57 9.22 -5.76 -15.85
C GLY A 57 9.48 -7.25 -15.90
N ASP A 58 10.39 -7.69 -16.79
CA ASP A 58 10.80 -9.10 -16.88
C ASP A 58 11.49 -9.58 -15.60
N SER A 59 12.30 -8.72 -14.97
CA SER A 59 12.97 -9.02 -13.70
C SER A 59 11.98 -9.13 -12.54
N HIS A 60 10.93 -8.29 -12.50
CA HIS A 60 9.86 -8.41 -11.50
C HIS A 60 9.08 -9.72 -11.64
N ILE A 61 8.76 -10.13 -12.87
CA ILE A 61 8.04 -11.39 -13.10
C ILE A 61 8.89 -12.58 -12.65
N ARG A 62 10.19 -12.57 -12.92
CA ARG A 62 11.12 -13.59 -12.40
C ARG A 62 11.14 -13.59 -10.87
N ASN A 63 11.32 -12.43 -10.23
CA ASN A 63 11.27 -12.30 -8.78
C ASN A 63 9.97 -12.84 -8.16
N PHE A 64 8.81 -12.59 -8.78
CA PHE A 64 7.55 -13.17 -8.31
C PHE A 64 7.57 -14.70 -8.36
N LYS A 65 8.01 -15.29 -9.48
CA LYS A 65 8.11 -16.75 -9.64
C LYS A 65 9.09 -17.37 -8.64
N ASP A 66 10.24 -16.74 -8.43
CA ASP A 66 11.28 -17.20 -7.49
C ASP A 66 10.77 -17.20 -6.04
N ASN A 67 9.78 -16.36 -5.73
CA ASN A 67 9.12 -16.32 -4.41
C ASN A 67 7.79 -17.09 -4.37
N GLY A 68 7.46 -17.89 -5.39
CA GLY A 68 6.25 -18.73 -5.40
C GLY A 68 4.93 -17.99 -5.67
N VAL A 69 4.99 -16.74 -6.16
CA VAL A 69 3.81 -15.93 -6.48
C VAL A 69 3.27 -16.29 -7.87
N HIS A 70 1.96 -16.52 -7.99
CA HIS A 70 1.34 -16.77 -9.29
C HIS A 70 1.26 -15.49 -10.14
N THR A 71 1.87 -15.53 -11.33
CA THR A 71 1.99 -14.36 -12.22
C THR A 71 1.00 -14.35 -13.39
N GLY A 72 0.02 -15.26 -13.45
CA GLY A 72 -0.90 -15.40 -14.59
C GLY A 72 -1.80 -14.18 -14.85
N LYS A 73 -1.82 -13.21 -13.94
CA LYS A 73 -2.55 -11.94 -14.05
C LYS A 73 -1.64 -10.70 -14.04
N VAL A 74 -0.35 -10.89 -14.24
CA VAL A 74 0.59 -9.79 -14.50
C VAL A 74 0.49 -9.41 -15.97
N CYS A 75 0.17 -8.15 -16.24
CA CYS A 75 0.04 -7.63 -17.61
C CYS A 75 1.26 -6.79 -18.00
N PHE A 76 1.58 -6.80 -19.29
CA PHE A 76 2.59 -5.92 -19.87
C PHE A 76 1.94 -4.73 -20.55
N TYR A 77 2.57 -3.57 -20.45
CA TYR A 77 2.23 -2.40 -21.26
C TYR A 77 3.26 -2.17 -22.37
N ARG A 78 2.80 -1.84 -23.59
CA ARG A 78 3.62 -1.84 -24.82
C ARG A 78 4.03 -0.45 -25.36
N PRO A 79 3.26 0.64 -25.23
CA PRO A 79 3.75 1.97 -25.61
C PRO A 79 4.65 2.56 -24.52
N LYS A 80 5.89 2.94 -24.85
CA LYS A 80 6.80 3.97 -24.24
C LYS A 80 6.90 4.21 -22.71
N TRP A 81 6.12 3.56 -21.86
CA TRP A 81 6.13 3.76 -20.41
C TRP A 81 6.97 2.68 -19.75
N THR A 82 7.90 3.13 -18.92
CA THR A 82 8.81 2.27 -18.18
C THR A 82 8.10 1.59 -17.02
N ASN A 83 8.71 0.51 -16.52
CA ASN A 83 8.35 -0.03 -15.21
C ASN A 83 8.34 1.09 -14.15
N PRO A 84 7.44 1.03 -13.14
CA PRO A 84 7.44 2.00 -12.05
C PRO A 84 8.79 2.00 -11.35
N ILE A 85 9.31 3.17 -11.03
CA ILE A 85 10.63 3.35 -10.40
C ILE A 85 10.48 4.18 -9.14
N ALA A 86 11.15 3.77 -8.06
CA ALA A 86 11.46 4.64 -6.94
C ALA A 86 12.96 4.92 -6.94
N GLN A 87 13.34 6.19 -7.06
CA GLN A 87 14.72 6.62 -6.85
C GLN A 87 14.88 7.01 -5.39
N LYS A 88 15.82 6.38 -4.70
CA LYS A 88 16.09 6.63 -3.29
C LYS A 88 17.53 7.07 -3.10
N VAL A 89 17.73 8.17 -2.38
CA VAL A 89 19.03 8.57 -1.85
C VAL A 89 19.02 8.35 -0.35
N GLU A 90 19.99 7.58 0.17
CA GLU A 90 20.14 7.30 1.60
C GLU A 90 21.39 7.97 2.18
N ALA A 91 21.22 8.69 3.29
CA ALA A 91 22.30 9.31 4.05
C ALA A 91 21.89 9.60 5.51
N GLY A 92 21.60 8.55 6.29
CA GLY A 92 20.99 8.67 7.63
C GLY A 92 19.49 8.99 7.58
N GLU A 93 19.11 9.97 6.76
CA GLU A 93 17.74 10.21 6.28
C GLU A 93 17.57 9.70 4.84
N ASN A 94 16.36 9.74 4.27
CA ASN A 94 16.14 9.36 2.88
C ASN A 94 15.31 10.39 2.09
N ALA A 95 15.59 10.48 0.78
CA ALA A 95 14.74 11.18 -0.18
C ALA A 95 14.28 10.17 -1.23
N ILE A 96 12.97 10.14 -1.52
CA ILE A 96 12.37 9.19 -2.46
C ILE A 96 11.59 9.94 -3.53
N VAL A 97 11.89 9.67 -4.80
CA VAL A 97 11.12 10.14 -5.95
C VAL A 97 10.50 8.94 -6.64
N ILE A 98 9.17 8.92 -6.75
CA ILE A 98 8.42 7.83 -7.38
C ILE A 98 7.89 8.26 -8.75
N VAL A 99 8.13 7.43 -9.75
CA VAL A 99 7.48 7.48 -11.06
C VAL A 99 6.55 6.28 -11.17
N GLY A 100 5.24 6.52 -11.11
CA GLY A 100 4.22 5.46 -11.08
C GLY A 100 4.18 4.57 -12.33
N GLY A 101 4.58 5.09 -13.50
CA GLY A 101 4.75 4.30 -14.74
C GLY A 101 3.57 3.36 -15.03
N ALA A 102 3.90 2.11 -15.39
CA ALA A 102 2.91 1.08 -15.73
C ALA A 102 1.88 0.76 -14.63
N ASN A 103 2.18 1.01 -13.34
CA ASN A 103 1.23 0.78 -12.25
C ASN A 103 -0.03 1.64 -12.41
N MET A 104 0.13 2.89 -12.85
CA MET A 104 -0.98 3.84 -13.00
C MET A 104 -1.88 3.50 -14.20
N LEU A 105 -1.46 2.56 -15.04
CA LEU A 105 -2.19 2.09 -16.21
C LEU A 105 -2.95 0.79 -15.93
N LEU A 106 -2.83 0.20 -14.74
CA LEU A 106 -3.70 -0.89 -14.32
C LEU A 106 -5.13 -0.35 -14.24
N GLY A 107 -6.06 -0.97 -14.95
CA GLY A 107 -7.43 -0.45 -15.05
C GLY A 107 -8.50 -1.54 -15.19
N PRO A 108 -9.73 -1.14 -15.58
CA PRO A 108 -10.89 -2.03 -15.61
C PRO A 108 -10.71 -3.29 -16.46
N GLU A 109 -10.02 -3.19 -17.59
CA GLU A 109 -9.78 -4.32 -18.49
C GLU A 109 -8.94 -5.42 -17.82
N GLU A 110 -7.89 -5.05 -17.09
CA GLU A 110 -7.07 -6.00 -16.33
C GLU A 110 -7.82 -6.58 -15.14
N LEU A 111 -8.59 -5.77 -14.42
CA LEU A 111 -9.43 -6.25 -13.32
C LEU A 111 -10.46 -7.26 -13.81
N HIS A 112 -11.11 -6.99 -14.95
CA HIS A 112 -12.05 -7.92 -15.56
C HIS A 112 -11.39 -9.27 -15.90
N ARG A 113 -10.18 -9.23 -16.49
CA ARG A 113 -9.37 -10.44 -16.74
C ARG A 113 -8.99 -11.18 -15.45
N ALA A 114 -8.95 -10.50 -14.31
CA ALA A 114 -8.58 -11.06 -13.01
C ALA A 114 -9.77 -11.62 -12.22
N VAL A 115 -11.02 -11.39 -12.64
CA VAL A 115 -12.24 -11.89 -11.97
C VAL A 115 -12.19 -13.39 -11.60
N PRO A 116 -11.71 -14.31 -12.46
CA PRO A 116 -11.63 -15.74 -12.09
C PRO A 116 -10.71 -16.02 -10.89
N VAL A 117 -9.70 -15.18 -10.66
CA VAL A 117 -8.79 -15.30 -9.51
C VAL A 117 -9.40 -14.61 -8.29
N ILE A 118 -9.94 -13.39 -8.47
CA ILE A 118 -10.57 -12.62 -7.39
C ILE A 118 -11.75 -13.39 -6.79
N SER A 119 -12.61 -13.96 -7.62
CA SER A 119 -13.80 -14.73 -7.20
C SER A 119 -13.51 -15.97 -6.36
N ARG A 120 -12.29 -16.51 -6.45
CA ARG A 120 -11.84 -17.68 -5.69
C ARG A 120 -10.95 -17.32 -4.50
N ALA A 121 -10.53 -16.05 -4.42
CA ALA A 121 -9.65 -15.58 -3.37
C ALA A 121 -10.38 -15.57 -2.01
N LYS A 122 -9.64 -15.86 -0.94
CA LYS A 122 -10.14 -15.70 0.43
C LYS A 122 -9.89 -14.30 0.97
N VAL A 123 -8.84 -13.65 0.47
CA VAL A 123 -8.42 -12.30 0.87
C VAL A 123 -7.97 -11.56 -0.39
N LEU A 124 -8.40 -10.30 -0.51
CA LEU A 124 -7.84 -9.33 -1.45
C LEU A 124 -7.11 -8.24 -0.66
N VAL A 125 -5.90 -7.87 -1.10
CA VAL A 125 -5.10 -6.80 -0.50
C VAL A 125 -4.89 -5.69 -1.53
N CYS A 126 -5.26 -4.45 -1.19
CA CYS A 126 -5.08 -3.26 -2.03
C CYS A 126 -4.26 -2.18 -1.31
N GLN A 127 -3.58 -1.34 -2.09
CA GLN A 127 -2.87 -0.15 -1.61
C GLN A 127 -3.14 1.06 -2.54
N LEU A 128 -2.40 2.16 -2.39
CA LEU A 128 -2.56 3.39 -3.19
C LEU A 128 -1.35 3.68 -4.12
N GLU A 129 -0.61 2.64 -4.54
CA GLU A 129 0.46 2.75 -5.56
C GLU A 129 0.00 2.42 -6.99
N ILE A 130 -1.33 2.37 -7.20
CA ILE A 130 -2.02 2.30 -8.48
C ILE A 130 -3.13 3.36 -8.49
N SER A 131 -3.87 3.50 -9.59
CA SER A 131 -5.04 4.39 -9.63
C SER A 131 -6.03 4.06 -8.49
N PRO A 132 -6.45 5.04 -7.66
CA PRO A 132 -7.41 4.81 -6.58
C PRO A 132 -8.72 4.16 -7.08
N ASN A 133 -9.22 4.58 -8.25
CA ASN A 133 -10.42 3.99 -8.85
C ASN A 133 -10.27 2.48 -9.11
N THR A 134 -9.06 2.04 -9.46
CA THR A 134 -8.76 0.62 -9.71
C THR A 134 -8.71 -0.15 -8.39
N SER A 135 -8.08 0.40 -7.35
CA SER A 135 -8.10 -0.19 -6.01
C SER A 135 -9.52 -0.32 -5.47
N LEU A 136 -10.34 0.73 -5.64
CA LEU A 136 -11.72 0.76 -5.17
C LEU A 136 -12.58 -0.30 -5.86
N GLU A 137 -12.47 -0.40 -7.19
CA GLU A 137 -13.19 -1.40 -7.97
C GLU A 137 -12.78 -2.84 -7.61
N ALA A 138 -11.48 -3.09 -7.40
CA ALA A 138 -11.02 -4.39 -6.94
C ALA A 138 -11.61 -4.75 -5.56
N LEU A 139 -11.68 -3.80 -4.63
CA LEU A 139 -12.32 -4.00 -3.32
C LEU A 139 -13.82 -4.32 -3.46
N ARG A 140 -14.55 -3.64 -4.36
CA ARG A 140 -15.96 -3.95 -4.66
C ARG A 140 -16.12 -5.38 -5.17
N MET A 141 -15.30 -5.79 -6.15
CA MET A 141 -15.32 -7.14 -6.70
C MET A 141 -15.04 -8.20 -5.62
N ALA A 142 -14.06 -7.95 -4.74
CA ALA A 142 -13.77 -8.85 -3.63
C ALA A 142 -14.97 -9.01 -2.67
N LYS A 143 -15.63 -7.91 -2.29
CA LYS A 143 -16.83 -7.95 -1.46
C LYS A 143 -17.98 -8.72 -2.12
N GLN A 144 -18.23 -8.49 -3.41
CA GLN A 144 -19.26 -9.21 -4.17
C GLN A 144 -19.01 -10.72 -4.16
N HIS A 145 -17.75 -11.14 -4.19
CA HIS A 145 -17.35 -12.54 -4.11
C HIS A 145 -17.06 -13.05 -2.69
N LYS A 146 -17.43 -12.29 -1.65
CA LYS A 146 -17.27 -12.66 -0.23
C LYS A 146 -15.82 -12.92 0.19
N ALA A 147 -14.84 -12.36 -0.52
CA ALA A 147 -13.45 -12.34 -0.07
C ALA A 147 -13.28 -11.28 1.02
N LYS A 148 -12.45 -11.56 2.03
CA LYS A 148 -12.05 -10.54 3.01
C LYS A 148 -11.21 -9.47 2.32
N THR A 149 -11.43 -8.21 2.66
CA THR A 149 -10.69 -7.09 2.09
C THR A 149 -9.74 -6.47 3.11
N ILE A 150 -8.46 -6.40 2.73
CA ILE A 150 -7.43 -5.65 3.46
C ILE A 150 -7.04 -4.46 2.58
N PHE A 151 -7.13 -3.27 3.12
CA PHE A 151 -6.71 -2.07 2.42
C PHE A 151 -5.65 -1.33 3.22
N ASN A 152 -4.54 -1.01 2.57
CA ASN A 152 -3.47 -0.19 3.12
C ASN A 152 -3.46 1.17 2.41
N PRO A 153 -3.91 2.27 3.03
CA PRO A 153 -4.01 3.59 2.39
C PRO A 153 -2.62 4.25 2.26
N ALA A 154 -1.72 3.60 1.53
CA ALA A 154 -0.33 3.99 1.41
C ALA A 154 0.09 4.09 -0.07
N PRO A 155 0.71 5.21 -0.50
CA PRO A 155 0.87 6.45 0.26
C PRO A 155 -0.47 7.09 0.65
N ALA A 156 -0.51 7.79 1.78
CA ALA A 156 -1.73 8.41 2.27
C ALA A 156 -2.20 9.54 1.34
N MET A 157 -3.52 9.61 1.14
CA MET A 157 -4.20 10.71 0.47
C MET A 157 -5.10 11.43 1.47
N THR A 158 -5.12 12.75 1.40
CA THR A 158 -5.93 13.60 2.28
C THR A 158 -7.42 13.55 1.94
N ASP A 159 -7.77 13.28 0.69
CA ASP A 159 -9.12 13.23 0.15
C ASP A 159 -9.52 11.80 -0.23
N LEU A 160 -9.22 10.84 0.65
CA LEU A 160 -9.55 9.43 0.40
C LEU A 160 -11.07 9.21 0.35
N ASP A 161 -11.55 8.61 -0.74
CA ASP A 161 -12.97 8.28 -0.92
C ASP A 161 -13.50 7.46 0.27
N PRO A 162 -14.58 7.91 0.94
CA PRO A 162 -15.16 7.20 2.09
C PRO A 162 -15.54 5.74 1.82
N GLU A 163 -15.76 5.37 0.56
CA GLU A 163 -16.08 4.00 0.19
C GLU A 163 -14.92 3.03 0.48
N PHE A 164 -13.66 3.48 0.48
CA PHE A 164 -12.53 2.64 0.90
C PHE A 164 -12.70 2.12 2.33
N TYR A 165 -13.15 2.95 3.27
CA TYR A 165 -13.41 2.50 4.64
C TYR A 165 -14.54 1.47 4.66
N ARG A 166 -15.61 1.71 3.91
CA ARG A 166 -16.80 0.85 3.89
C ARG A 166 -16.53 -0.52 3.25
N LEU A 167 -15.62 -0.56 2.28
CA LEU A 167 -15.22 -1.77 1.58
C LEU A 167 -14.04 -2.49 2.23
N SER A 168 -13.50 -2.02 3.35
CA SER A 168 -12.37 -2.65 4.03
C SER A 168 -12.85 -3.46 5.25
N ASP A 169 -12.59 -4.76 5.29
CA ASP A 169 -12.72 -5.54 6.54
C ASP A 169 -11.59 -5.21 7.51
N VAL A 170 -10.41 -4.94 6.94
CA VAL A 170 -9.21 -4.49 7.65
C VAL A 170 -8.66 -3.27 6.92
N PHE A 171 -8.45 -2.19 7.65
CA PHE A 171 -7.85 -0.96 7.14
C PHE A 171 -6.50 -0.76 7.84
N CYS A 172 -5.39 -0.94 7.15
CA CYS A 172 -4.05 -1.04 7.76
C CYS A 172 -3.13 0.10 7.34
N CYS A 173 -2.75 1.00 8.24
CA CYS A 173 -1.92 2.19 7.95
C CYS A 173 -0.84 2.38 9.02
N ASN A 174 0.20 3.17 8.76
CA ASN A 174 1.17 3.59 9.78
C ASN A 174 0.76 4.93 10.45
N GLU A 175 1.53 5.40 11.44
CA GLU A 175 1.20 6.61 12.23
C GLU A 175 1.06 7.85 11.33
N SER A 176 2.05 8.07 10.45
CA SER A 176 2.07 9.20 9.52
C SER A 176 0.90 9.17 8.53
N GLU A 177 0.50 7.98 8.09
CA GLU A 177 -0.62 7.77 7.18
C GLU A 177 -1.96 8.07 7.88
N VAL A 178 -2.12 7.70 9.15
CA VAL A 178 -3.34 8.06 9.91
C VAL A 178 -3.48 9.57 10.06
N MET A 179 -2.39 10.28 10.39
CA MET A 179 -2.43 11.73 10.54
C MET A 179 -2.87 12.41 9.23
N ASN A 180 -2.37 11.91 8.09
CA ASN A 180 -2.73 12.44 6.77
C ASN A 180 -4.17 12.16 6.37
N VAL A 181 -4.70 10.97 6.70
CA VAL A 181 -6.06 10.55 6.31
C VAL A 181 -7.14 11.12 7.24
N THR A 182 -6.83 11.33 8.52
CA THR A 182 -7.81 11.76 9.53
C THR A 182 -7.70 13.24 9.90
N HIS A 183 -6.57 13.89 9.58
CA HIS A 183 -6.19 15.21 10.11
C HIS A 183 -6.16 15.27 11.65
N VAL A 184 -6.05 14.12 12.32
CA VAL A 184 -5.95 14.02 13.78
C VAL A 184 -4.50 13.73 14.16
N ASN A 185 -3.94 14.55 15.06
CA ASN A 185 -2.65 14.26 15.68
C ASN A 185 -2.80 13.11 16.69
N ILE A 186 -2.02 12.04 16.50
CA ILE A 186 -1.96 10.92 17.44
C ILE A 186 -0.91 11.24 18.50
N TYR A 187 -1.34 11.41 19.76
CA TYR A 187 -0.46 11.72 20.90
C TYR A 187 -0.24 10.53 21.87
N GLY A 188 -0.55 9.31 21.44
CA GLY A 188 -0.32 8.10 22.23
C GLY A 188 -1.20 6.93 21.81
N ILE A 189 -0.76 5.72 22.17
CA ILE A 189 -1.46 4.46 21.88
C ILE A 189 -1.97 3.89 23.20
N VAL A 190 -3.28 3.62 23.29
CA VAL A 190 -3.83 2.82 24.38
C VAL A 190 -3.89 1.38 23.87
N THR A 191 -2.86 0.58 24.17
CA THR A 191 -2.89 -0.86 23.88
C THR A 191 -3.77 -1.56 24.93
N GLN A 192 -4.74 -2.35 24.49
CA GLN A 192 -5.46 -3.22 25.42
C GLN A 192 -4.52 -4.32 25.97
N PRO A 193 -4.69 -4.76 27.23
CA PRO A 193 -3.91 -5.86 27.79
C PRO A 193 -4.04 -7.12 26.91
N GLY A 194 -2.91 -7.68 26.47
CA GLY A 194 -2.85 -8.87 25.60
C GLY A 194 -2.46 -8.59 24.15
N CYS A 195 -2.29 -7.33 23.73
CA CYS A 195 -1.69 -7.01 22.43
C CYS A 195 -0.16 -7.20 22.45
N VAL A 196 0.35 -8.19 21.71
CA VAL A 196 1.78 -8.34 21.44
C VAL A 196 2.14 -7.37 20.30
N VAL A 197 2.76 -6.25 20.64
CA VAL A 197 3.37 -5.34 19.65
C VAL A 197 4.72 -5.92 19.28
N ASN A 198 4.77 -6.78 18.26
CA ASN A 198 6.05 -7.20 17.70
C ASN A 198 6.47 -6.21 16.60
N ALA A 199 7.70 -5.71 16.72
CA ALA A 199 8.23 -4.55 16.00
C ALA A 199 8.06 -4.61 14.47
N ALA A 200 7.05 -3.89 13.94
CA ALA A 200 6.97 -3.42 12.56
C ALA A 200 5.97 -2.24 12.48
N PRO A 201 6.18 -1.19 11.65
CA PRO A 201 5.44 0.06 11.74
C PRO A 201 4.12 0.04 10.96
N TYR A 202 3.29 -1.00 11.13
CA TYR A 202 2.01 -1.12 10.42
C TYR A 202 0.86 -1.37 11.42
N TRP A 203 -0.11 -0.45 11.49
CA TRP A 203 -1.30 -0.55 12.35
C TRP A 203 -2.47 -1.18 11.59
N LEU A 204 -3.26 -2.02 12.23
CA LEU A 204 -4.55 -2.48 11.71
C LEU A 204 -5.68 -1.74 12.44
N MET A 205 -6.42 -0.89 11.73
CA MET A 205 -7.74 -0.41 12.14
C MET A 205 -8.81 -1.39 11.67
N ARG A 206 -9.68 -1.81 12.59
CA ARG A 206 -10.94 -2.48 12.26
C ARG A 206 -12.05 -1.45 12.33
N VAL A 207 -12.52 -0.94 11.19
CA VAL A 207 -13.66 0.00 11.16
C VAL A 207 -14.94 -0.81 11.37
N ALA A 208 -15.35 -0.97 12.63
CA ALA A 208 -16.61 -1.61 12.98
C ALA A 208 -17.80 -0.65 12.72
N GLY A 209 -18.26 -0.58 11.46
CA GLY A 209 -19.66 -0.42 11.06
C GLY A 209 -20.58 0.65 11.71
N LYS A 210 -20.09 1.63 12.47
CA LYS A 210 -20.94 2.71 13.02
C LYS A 210 -20.74 3.99 12.22
N ARG A 211 -21.87 4.55 11.76
CA ARG A 211 -21.97 5.81 11.01
C ARG A 211 -21.03 6.87 11.58
N LEU A 212 -20.19 7.45 10.73
CA LEU A 212 -19.68 8.81 10.92
C LEU A 212 -20.84 9.79 10.64
N SER A 213 -21.83 9.86 11.53
CA SER A 213 -22.77 10.98 11.54
C SER A 213 -22.22 12.05 12.46
N GLN A 214 -22.00 13.25 11.91
CA GLN A 214 -21.79 14.49 12.66
C GLN A 214 -23.03 14.81 13.51
N SER A 215 -23.27 14.07 14.58
CA SER A 215 -24.17 14.46 15.66
C SER A 215 -24.19 13.32 16.68
N GLU A 216 -23.39 13.40 17.74
CA GLU A 216 -23.81 12.94 19.06
C GLU A 216 -22.83 13.44 20.14
N ARG A 217 -23.23 14.59 20.70
CA ARG A 217 -22.84 15.19 22.00
C ARG A 217 -21.34 15.33 22.27
N ALA A 218 -20.84 16.49 21.84
CA ALA A 218 -19.63 17.11 22.33
C ALA A 218 -19.66 17.28 23.86
N GLY A 219 -18.97 16.41 24.59
CA GLY A 219 -18.37 16.77 25.87
C GLY A 219 -17.17 17.66 25.58
N ARG A 220 -17.35 18.98 25.64
CA ARG A 220 -16.27 19.95 25.42
C ARG A 220 -15.23 19.82 26.55
N SER A 221 -14.01 19.40 26.21
CA SER A 221 -12.84 19.79 27.01
C SER A 221 -12.29 21.11 26.46
N ALA A 222 -11.66 21.90 27.32
CA ALA A 222 -11.24 23.29 27.11
C ALA A 222 -10.20 23.52 25.98
N ALA A 223 -9.90 22.52 25.15
CA ALA A 223 -8.95 22.60 24.03
C ALA A 223 -9.54 22.20 22.66
N GLY A 224 -10.85 21.96 22.54
CA GLY A 224 -11.47 21.65 21.24
C GLY A 224 -11.02 20.32 20.60
N LEU A 225 -10.38 19.42 21.36
CA LEU A 225 -9.98 18.10 20.87
C LEU A 225 -11.16 17.12 20.86
N VAL A 226 -11.48 16.61 19.68
CA VAL A 226 -12.34 15.43 19.51
C VAL A 226 -11.49 14.19 19.78
N ARG A 227 -11.79 13.44 20.84
CA ARG A 227 -11.18 12.13 21.09
C ARG A 227 -11.92 11.07 20.29
N PHE A 228 -11.23 10.44 19.34
CA PHE A 228 -11.72 9.23 18.68
C PHE A 228 -11.22 8.00 19.44
N HIS A 229 -12.10 7.04 19.72
CA HIS A 229 -11.69 5.69 20.11
C HIS A 229 -11.53 4.87 18.84
N VAL A 230 -10.28 4.58 18.49
CA VAL A 230 -9.92 3.66 17.41
C VAL A 230 -9.48 2.37 18.07
N ASP A 231 -10.24 1.29 17.87
CA ASP A 231 -9.79 -0.04 18.25
C ASP A 231 -8.73 -0.50 17.24
N VAL A 232 -7.47 -0.39 17.65
CA VAL A 232 -6.30 -0.86 16.91
C VAL A 232 -6.01 -2.29 17.35
N HIS A 233 -6.13 -3.26 16.45
CA HIS A 233 -5.83 -4.66 16.73
C HIS A 233 -4.53 -5.04 16.03
N VAL A 234 -3.45 -5.26 16.77
CA VAL A 234 -2.21 -5.83 16.21
C VAL A 234 -2.40 -7.35 16.09
N PHE A 235 -2.20 -7.92 14.89
CA PHE A 235 -2.15 -9.36 14.65
C PHE A 235 -0.74 -9.77 14.25
#